data_AF-A0A9P8APB0-F1
#
_entry.id   AF-A0A9P8APB0-F1
#
_cell.length_a   1.000
_cell.length_b   1.000
_cell.length_c   1.000
_cell.angle_alpha   90.00
_cell.angle_beta   90.00
_cell.angle_gamma   90.00
#
_symmetry.space_group_name_H-M   'P 1'
#
loop_
_entity.id
_entity.type
_entity.pdbx_description
1 polymer ?
#
loop_
_entity_poly.entity_id
_entity_poly.type
_entity_poly.pdbx_seq_one_letter_code
_entity_poly.pdbx_strand_id
1 'polypeptide(L)'
;MGAGQSTSQSHAPSRALHVLRVTPSSPASHTNIEPFFDFVVGFEGDSLSAQNIDVAELEKIVESHEGRMLNLLVWNSKGQETRVVPIVPSRAWSQQQSQPQSSHIQPSLLGLSMRICEPEFALDNVWHVLDVLEGSPAESAGLVPYGDYITGWSGGVLGAENDFYDLVEAHVDKPLRVYVYSHDFDALREVVLVPNRHWGGDGLLGCVFGYGLLHRIPPHSSGHVATTPPEIQEDYEDQTYGLGRASAGSVAPRPVPDSILARPYS
;
A
#
# COMPACT_ATOMS: atom_id res chain seq x y z
N MET A 1 -4.64 -3.85 35.32
CA MET A 1 -4.36 -4.27 33.93
C MET A 1 -4.65 -3.07 33.06
N GLY A 2 -3.62 -2.44 32.48
CA GLY A 2 -3.75 -1.21 31.69
C GLY A 2 -4.10 -1.56 30.25
N ALA A 3 -5.26 -1.11 29.79
CA ALA A 3 -5.58 -1.10 28.37
C ALA A 3 -4.77 0.02 27.72
N GLY A 4 -3.92 -0.32 26.75
CA GLY A 4 -3.30 0.66 25.88
C GLY A 4 -4.40 1.40 25.15
N GLN A 5 -4.52 2.71 25.41
CA GLN A 5 -5.47 3.56 24.70
C GLN A 5 -4.93 3.80 23.30
N SER A 6 -5.37 3.01 22.33
CA SER A 6 -5.32 3.42 20.93
C SER A 6 -6.23 4.64 20.79
N THR A 7 -5.66 5.83 20.66
CA THR A 7 -6.43 7.01 20.27
C THR A 7 -6.84 6.83 18.81
N SER A 8 -8.11 6.44 18.59
CA SER A 8 -8.75 6.44 17.28
C SER A 8 -8.97 7.88 16.82
N GLN A 9 -7.90 8.56 16.40
CA GLN A 9 -8.03 9.75 15.56
C GLN A 9 -8.36 9.24 14.16
N SER A 10 -9.64 9.31 13.80
CA SER A 10 -10.20 8.85 12.53
C SER A 10 -9.82 9.70 11.31
N HIS A 11 -8.83 10.58 11.44
CA HIS A 11 -8.40 11.47 10.37
C HIS A 11 -6.89 11.34 10.18
N ALA A 12 -6.46 11.28 8.92
CA ALA A 12 -5.04 11.29 8.59
C ALA A 12 -4.36 12.52 9.21
N PRO A 13 -3.13 12.38 9.75
CA PRO A 13 -2.40 13.52 10.29
C PRO A 13 -2.10 14.50 9.16
N SER A 14 -2.12 15.81 9.43
CA SER A 14 -1.88 16.82 8.39
C SER A 14 -0.45 16.78 7.86
N ARG A 15 0.51 16.37 8.69
CA ARG A 15 1.93 16.29 8.31
C ARG A 15 2.60 15.16 9.08
N ALA A 16 3.33 14.31 8.36
CA ALA A 16 4.02 13.18 8.96
C ALA A 16 5.30 12.81 8.18
N LEU A 17 6.12 11.95 8.77
CA LEU A 17 7.27 11.34 8.11
C LEU A 17 6.86 10.02 7.47
N HIS A 18 6.63 10.04 6.17
CA HIS A 18 6.27 8.87 5.38
C HIS A 18 7.46 7.94 5.24
N VAL A 19 7.29 6.70 5.70
CA VAL A 19 8.32 5.67 5.58
C VAL A 19 8.36 5.19 4.14
N LEU A 20 9.47 5.41 3.45
CA LEU A 20 9.65 4.97 2.06
C LEU A 20 10.35 3.62 1.97
N ARG A 21 11.29 3.36 2.90
CA ARG A 21 12.10 2.16 2.91
C ARG A 21 12.50 1.79 4.33
N VAL A 22 12.49 0.50 4.60
CA VAL A 22 13.14 -0.13 5.76
C VAL A 22 14.38 -0.87 5.26
N THR A 23 15.55 -0.51 5.79
CA THR A 23 16.81 -1.13 5.38
C THR A 23 16.96 -2.51 6.02
N PRO A 24 17.32 -3.57 5.27
CA PRO A 24 17.51 -4.90 5.86
C PRO A 24 18.55 -4.90 6.98
N SER A 25 18.29 -5.71 8.01
CA SER A 25 19.12 -5.88 9.21
C SER A 25 19.28 -4.64 10.09
N SER A 26 18.55 -3.57 9.80
CA SER A 26 18.52 -2.36 10.64
C SER A 26 17.59 -2.52 11.86
N PRO A 27 17.67 -1.63 12.87
CA PRO A 27 16.71 -1.60 13.97
C PRO A 27 15.26 -1.59 13.52
N ALA A 28 14.92 -0.80 12.50
CA ALA A 28 13.56 -0.75 11.94
C ALA A 28 13.13 -2.05 11.26
N SER A 29 14.07 -2.86 10.72
CA SER A 29 13.71 -4.16 10.14
C SER A 29 13.27 -5.21 11.16
N HIS A 30 13.51 -4.96 12.45
CA HIS A 30 13.06 -5.80 13.56
C HIS A 30 11.74 -5.34 14.18
N THR A 31 11.09 -4.32 13.61
CA THR A 31 9.77 -3.85 14.02
C THR A 31 8.70 -4.27 13.01
N ASN A 32 7.45 -3.88 13.27
CA ASN A 32 6.34 -4.06 12.35
C ASN A 32 6.10 -2.81 11.48
N ILE A 33 7.14 -2.01 11.20
CA ILE A 33 7.00 -0.84 10.32
C ILE A 33 6.86 -1.31 8.87
N GLU A 34 5.78 -0.89 8.23
CA GLU A 34 5.43 -1.17 6.85
C GLU A 34 5.84 0.02 5.95
N PRO A 35 6.82 -0.17 5.05
CA PRO A 35 7.12 0.82 4.03
C PRO A 35 5.87 1.24 3.26
N PHE A 36 5.82 2.51 2.87
CA PHE A 36 4.76 3.18 2.15
C PHE A 36 3.42 3.36 2.90
N PHE A 37 3.05 2.47 3.82
CA PHE A 37 1.79 2.61 4.56
C PHE A 37 1.94 3.25 5.93
N ASP A 38 3.15 3.23 6.49
CA ASP A 38 3.42 3.84 7.78
C ASP A 38 3.96 5.26 7.68
N PHE A 39 3.47 6.07 8.61
CA PHE A 39 3.83 7.47 8.78
C PHE A 39 4.23 7.67 10.23
N VAL A 40 5.49 8.04 10.49
CA VAL A 40 5.92 8.43 11.83
C VAL A 40 5.31 9.79 12.12
N VAL A 41 4.53 9.86 13.20
CA VAL A 41 3.77 11.06 13.64
C VAL A 41 4.25 11.61 14.98
N GLY A 42 5.09 10.87 15.70
CA GLY A 42 5.76 11.35 16.90
C GLY A 42 6.47 10.23 17.64
N PHE A 43 6.63 10.42 18.95
CA PHE A 43 7.12 9.42 19.88
C PHE A 43 6.45 9.64 21.25
N GLU A 44 6.45 8.61 22.09
CA GLU A 44 5.92 8.67 23.44
C GLU A 44 7.00 9.19 24.39
N GLY A 45 6.73 10.27 25.14
CA GLY A 45 7.60 10.69 26.25
C GLY A 45 7.99 12.16 26.34
N ASP A 46 7.65 13.01 25.37
CA ASP A 46 7.76 14.47 25.54
C ASP A 46 6.70 15.20 24.71
N SER A 47 6.40 16.44 25.07
CA SER A 47 5.22 17.21 24.69
C SER A 47 5.18 17.67 23.21
N LEU A 48 5.48 16.80 22.26
CA LEU A 48 5.09 17.00 20.88
C LEU A 48 3.60 16.72 20.74
N SER A 49 2.83 17.79 20.55
CA SER A 49 1.50 17.64 19.99
C SER A 49 1.65 16.83 18.70
N ALA A 50 0.80 15.81 18.55
CA ALA A 50 0.73 14.92 17.39
C ALA A 50 0.44 15.64 16.04
N GLN A 51 0.64 16.96 15.99
CA GLN A 51 0.24 17.87 14.92
C GLN A 51 1.43 18.47 14.17
N ASN A 52 2.67 18.46 14.70
CA ASN A 52 3.83 18.98 13.97
C ASN A 52 5.13 18.25 14.35
N ILE A 53 5.51 17.24 13.58
CA ILE A 53 6.86 16.68 13.65
C ILE A 53 7.87 17.69 13.10
N ASP A 54 8.89 18.02 13.89
CA ASP A 54 10.14 18.61 13.42
C ASP A 54 11.19 17.49 13.23
N VAL A 55 11.75 17.40 12.03
CA VAL A 55 12.77 16.39 11.68
C VAL A 55 14.03 16.58 12.51
N ALA A 56 14.46 17.83 12.72
CA ALA A 56 15.66 18.12 13.49
C ALA A 56 15.49 17.75 14.96
N GLU A 57 14.27 17.81 15.47
CA GLU A 57 13.95 17.38 16.83
C GLU A 57 13.95 15.85 16.92
N LEU A 58 13.26 15.18 16.00
CA LEU A 58 13.23 13.72 15.94
C LEU A 58 14.64 13.14 15.84
N GLU A 59 15.53 13.73 15.03
CA GLU A 59 16.93 13.34 14.94
C GLU A 59 17.62 13.40 16.31
N LYS A 60 17.50 14.52 17.04
CA LYS A 60 18.09 14.67 18.38
C LYS A 60 17.53 13.64 19.37
N ILE A 61 16.24 13.37 19.32
CA ILE A 61 15.60 12.39 20.20
C ILE A 61 16.12 10.99 19.90
N VAL A 62 16.16 10.60 18.64
CA VAL A 62 16.69 9.31 18.18
C VAL A 62 18.16 9.15 18.61
N GLU A 63 18.97 10.20 18.46
CA GLU A 63 20.37 10.22 18.93
C GLU A 63 20.47 10.04 20.44
N SER A 64 19.65 10.76 21.22
CA SER A 64 19.66 10.63 22.67
C SER A 64 19.21 9.24 23.15
N HIS A 65 18.46 8.50 22.35
CA HIS A 65 17.96 7.16 22.67
C HIS A 65 18.82 6.03 22.11
N GLU A 66 20.03 6.29 21.60
CA GLU A 66 20.93 5.22 21.15
C GLU A 66 21.16 4.17 22.25
N GLY A 67 20.93 2.90 21.91
CA GLY A 67 21.02 1.76 22.84
C GLY A 67 19.88 1.65 23.86
N ARG A 68 18.88 2.55 23.81
CA ARG A 68 17.71 2.55 24.71
C ARG A 68 16.42 2.41 23.90
N MET A 69 15.36 1.96 24.55
CA MET A 69 14.05 1.85 23.90
C MET A 69 13.48 3.25 23.65
N LEU A 70 13.02 3.48 22.41
CA LEU A 70 12.27 4.63 21.97
C LEU A 70 10.93 4.14 21.43
N ASN A 71 9.84 4.73 21.89
CA ASN A 71 8.49 4.37 21.46
C ASN A 71 8.03 5.35 20.39
N LEU A 72 8.07 4.96 19.11
CA LEU A 72 7.58 5.78 18.02
C LEU A 72 6.05 5.73 17.94
N LEU A 73 5.41 6.85 17.64
CA LEU A 73 4.00 6.89 17.26
C LEU A 73 3.93 6.80 15.73
N VAL A 74 3.27 5.76 15.23
CA VAL A 74 3.19 5.45 13.80
C VAL A 74 1.74 5.32 13.39
N TRP A 75 1.31 6.18 12.48
CA TRP A 75 0.00 6.11 11.83
C TRP A 75 0.10 5.22 10.58
N ASN A 76 -0.79 4.23 10.47
CA ASN A 76 -0.86 3.32 9.33
C ASN A 76 -2.04 3.71 8.43
N SER A 77 -1.79 3.88 7.13
CA SER A 77 -2.82 4.30 6.19
C SER A 77 -3.82 3.21 5.80
N LYS A 78 -3.46 1.92 5.93
CA LYS A 78 -4.40 0.81 5.65
C LYS A 78 -5.48 0.72 6.73
N GLY A 79 -5.06 0.77 8.00
CA GLY A 79 -5.96 0.69 9.15
C GLY A 79 -6.53 2.02 9.62
N GLN A 80 -5.97 3.15 9.13
CA GLN A 80 -6.25 4.50 9.61
C GLN A 80 -6.10 4.64 11.14
N GLU A 81 -5.11 3.96 11.71
CA GLU A 81 -4.88 3.93 13.16
C GLU A 81 -3.43 4.30 13.52
N THR A 82 -3.26 4.92 14.69
CA THR A 82 -1.95 5.19 15.26
C THR A 82 -1.60 4.14 16.30
N ARG A 83 -0.41 3.55 16.17
CA ARG A 83 0.13 2.56 17.10
C ARG A 83 1.49 2.98 17.65
N VAL A 84 1.83 2.43 18.81
CA VAL A 84 3.16 2.58 19.41
C VAL A 84 4.08 1.49 18.83
N VAL A 85 5.22 1.90 18.28
CA VAL A 85 6.25 1.01 17.76
C VAL A 85 7.53 1.17 18.60
N PRO A 86 7.83 0.21 19.49
CA PRO A 86 9.09 0.22 20.23
C PRO A 86 10.25 -0.10 19.30
N ILE A 87 11.30 0.72 19.34
CA ILE A 87 12.53 0.54 18.56
C ILE A 87 13.74 0.85 19.46
N VAL A 88 14.86 0.17 19.24
CA VAL A 88 16.13 0.47 19.92
C VAL A 88 17.10 1.04 18.89
N PRO A 89 17.27 2.37 18.80
CA PRO A 89 18.19 3.00 17.87
C PRO A 89 19.63 2.50 18.10
N SER A 90 20.35 2.20 17.03
CA SER A 90 21.73 1.70 17.12
C SER A 90 22.50 1.95 15.83
N ARG A 91 23.81 2.21 15.92
CA ARG A 91 24.73 2.23 14.76
C ARG A 91 25.46 0.90 14.54
N ALA A 92 25.22 -0.12 15.36
CA ALA A 92 25.94 -1.39 15.25
C ALA A 92 25.68 -2.10 13.91
N TRP A 93 24.48 -1.95 13.35
CA TRP A 93 24.07 -2.57 12.09
C TRP A 93 24.79 -1.99 10.86
N SER A 94 25.19 -0.73 10.90
CA SER A 94 25.82 -0.06 9.76
C SER A 94 27.33 -0.32 9.67
N GLN A 95 27.98 -0.62 10.80
CA GLN A 95 29.44 -0.89 10.84
C GLN A 95 29.83 -2.12 10.02
N GLN A 96 28.89 -3.04 9.78
CA GLN A 96 29.08 -4.21 8.94
C GLN A 96 29.01 -3.90 7.43
N GLN A 97 28.39 -2.78 7.04
CA GLN A 97 28.14 -2.40 5.63
C GLN A 97 29.12 -1.37 5.08
N SER A 98 29.86 -0.66 5.95
CA SER A 98 30.84 0.35 5.53
C SER A 98 32.11 -0.28 4.96
N GLN A 99 32.25 -0.27 3.63
CA GLN A 99 33.57 -0.34 2.98
C GLN A 99 34.40 0.90 3.37
N PRO A 100 35.75 0.84 3.42
CA PRO A 100 36.56 1.84 4.10
C PRO A 100 36.63 3.24 3.46
N GLN A 101 35.91 3.53 2.38
CA GLN A 101 36.12 4.76 1.61
C GLN A 101 34.83 5.39 1.07
N SER A 102 34.03 6.05 1.91
CA SER A 102 33.24 7.21 1.47
C SER A 102 32.50 7.93 2.61
N SER A 103 32.85 9.21 2.78
CA SER A 103 32.08 10.30 3.40
C SER A 103 31.88 10.33 4.93
N HIS A 104 31.98 11.54 5.49
CA HIS A 104 31.72 11.91 6.89
C HIS A 104 30.25 11.77 7.33
N ILE A 105 29.45 10.96 6.64
CA ILE A 105 28.03 10.80 6.91
C ILE A 105 27.90 9.79 8.04
N GLN A 106 27.40 10.22 9.19
CA GLN A 106 27.10 9.30 10.27
C GLN A 106 26.04 8.29 9.81
N PRO A 107 26.20 6.99 10.14
CA PRO A 107 25.23 6.00 9.74
C PRO A 107 23.89 6.21 10.45
N SER A 108 22.80 5.84 9.76
CA SER A 108 21.45 5.94 10.30
C SER A 108 21.29 5.09 11.57
N LEU A 109 20.58 5.63 12.55
CA LEU A 109 20.28 4.96 13.82
C LEU A 109 19.09 4.00 13.76
N LEU A 110 18.20 4.19 12.78
CA LEU A 110 16.97 3.40 12.63
C LEU A 110 16.99 2.51 11.40
N GLY A 111 17.65 2.96 10.32
CA GLY A 111 17.60 2.31 9.01
C GLY A 111 16.32 2.59 8.21
N LEU A 112 15.60 3.66 8.56
CA LEU A 112 14.46 4.18 7.81
C LEU A 112 14.92 5.21 6.77
N SER A 113 14.36 5.14 5.57
CA SER A 113 14.30 6.29 4.64
C SER A 113 12.92 6.90 4.76
N MET A 114 12.86 8.21 5.05
CA MET A 114 11.61 8.92 5.28
C MET A 114 11.58 10.25 4.55
N ARG A 115 10.38 10.73 4.24
CA ARG A 115 10.16 12.11 3.78
C ARG A 115 9.03 12.77 4.55
N ILE A 116 9.13 14.07 4.75
CA ILE A 116 7.99 14.85 5.23
C ILE A 116 6.97 14.91 4.10
N CYS A 117 5.72 14.57 4.39
CA CYS A 117 4.61 14.81 3.47
C CYS A 117 3.29 14.96 4.23
N GLU A 118 2.26 15.25 3.46
CA GLU A 118 0.87 15.13 3.85
C GLU A 118 0.42 13.73 3.41
N PRO A 119 0.04 12.84 4.34
CA PRO A 119 -0.30 11.44 4.03
C PRO A 119 -1.39 11.30 2.97
N GLU A 120 -2.39 12.18 2.98
CA GLU A 120 -3.52 12.15 2.05
C GLU A 120 -3.04 12.26 0.59
N PHE A 121 -2.11 13.18 0.31
CA PHE A 121 -1.51 13.34 -1.02
C PHE A 121 -0.48 12.25 -1.35
N ALA A 122 0.23 11.73 -0.34
CA ALA A 122 1.25 10.71 -0.56
C ALA A 122 0.69 9.38 -1.08
N LEU A 123 -0.55 9.05 -0.71
CA LEU A 123 -1.25 7.84 -1.13
C LEU A 123 -1.95 8.00 -2.48
N ASP A 124 -2.22 9.25 -2.89
CA ASP A 124 -2.90 9.56 -4.14
C ASP A 124 -1.97 9.52 -5.35
N ASN A 125 -0.68 9.79 -5.15
CA ASN A 125 0.32 9.86 -6.20
C ASN A 125 0.92 8.47 -6.48
N VAL A 126 0.08 7.60 -7.06
CA VAL A 126 0.44 6.24 -7.47
C VAL A 126 0.08 5.99 -8.92
N TRP A 127 0.88 5.17 -9.62
CA TRP A 127 0.61 4.75 -11.00
C TRP A 127 0.30 3.26 -11.02
N HIS A 128 -0.96 2.93 -11.29
CA HIS A 128 -1.43 1.55 -11.38
C HIS A 128 -0.94 0.92 -12.68
N VAL A 129 -0.21 -0.18 -12.57
CA VAL A 129 0.21 -1.00 -13.72
C VAL A 129 -1.03 -1.69 -14.29
N LEU A 130 -1.37 -1.42 -15.55
CA LEU A 130 -2.49 -2.05 -16.25
C LEU A 130 -1.95 -3.13 -17.19
N ASP A 131 -2.20 -3.02 -18.49
CA ASP A 131 -1.69 -3.98 -19.46
C ASP A 131 -0.18 -3.86 -19.63
N VAL A 132 0.50 -5.01 -19.59
CA VAL A 132 1.94 -5.16 -19.83
C VAL A 132 2.12 -6.02 -21.08
N LEU A 133 2.85 -5.52 -22.07
CA LEU A 133 3.08 -6.20 -23.32
C LEU A 133 4.21 -7.24 -23.21
N GLU A 134 4.06 -8.37 -23.90
CA GLU A 134 5.07 -9.43 -23.97
C GLU A 134 6.37 -8.92 -24.63
N GLY A 135 7.51 -9.32 -24.10
CA GLY A 135 8.84 -8.88 -24.53
C GLY A 135 9.16 -7.41 -24.20
N SER A 136 8.30 -6.73 -23.46
CA SER A 136 8.50 -5.31 -23.13
C SER A 136 9.51 -5.08 -22.01
N PRO A 137 10.04 -3.86 -21.89
CA PRO A 137 10.85 -3.47 -20.73
C PRO A 137 10.11 -3.61 -19.39
N ALA A 138 8.80 -3.35 -19.35
CA ALA A 138 7.99 -3.53 -18.15
C ALA A 138 7.87 -5.01 -17.75
N GLU A 139 7.62 -5.91 -18.70
CA GLU A 139 7.59 -7.36 -18.45
C GLU A 139 8.96 -7.86 -17.98
N SER A 140 10.03 -7.44 -18.67
CA SER A 140 11.40 -7.82 -18.33
C SER A 140 11.81 -7.39 -16.93
N ALA A 141 11.24 -6.29 -16.44
CA ALA A 141 11.44 -5.80 -15.07
C ALA A 141 10.55 -6.51 -14.03
N GLY A 142 9.62 -7.35 -14.47
CA GLY A 142 8.73 -8.12 -13.61
C GLY A 142 7.58 -7.30 -13.03
N LEU A 143 7.06 -6.31 -13.78
CA LEU A 143 5.80 -5.65 -13.43
C LEU A 143 4.63 -6.61 -13.66
N VAL A 144 3.73 -6.68 -12.67
CA VAL A 144 2.56 -7.53 -12.68
C VAL A 144 1.33 -6.69 -13.07
N PRO A 145 0.66 -7.02 -14.17
CA PRO A 145 -0.51 -6.26 -14.63
C PRO A 145 -1.62 -6.32 -13.58
N TYR A 146 -2.28 -5.19 -13.33
CA TYR A 146 -3.40 -4.99 -12.39
C TYR A 146 -3.12 -5.23 -10.90
N GLY A 147 -1.97 -5.82 -10.55
CA GLY A 147 -1.58 -6.11 -9.17
C GLY A 147 -0.54 -5.13 -8.62
N ASP A 148 0.14 -4.37 -9.49
CA ASP A 148 1.23 -3.50 -9.09
C ASP A 148 0.89 -2.01 -9.18
N TYR A 149 1.46 -1.26 -8.24
CA TYR A 149 1.34 0.20 -8.15
C TYR A 149 2.73 0.80 -7.99
N ILE A 150 3.13 1.68 -8.90
CA ILE A 150 4.35 2.49 -8.73
C ILE A 150 4.05 3.55 -7.68
N THR A 151 4.83 3.56 -6.59
CA THR A 151 4.63 4.45 -5.45
C THR A 151 5.68 5.56 -5.34
N GLY A 152 6.75 5.46 -6.11
CA GLY A 152 7.82 6.46 -6.15
C GLY A 152 9.10 5.93 -6.77
N TRP A 153 10.18 6.68 -6.60
CA TRP A 153 11.51 6.35 -7.12
C TRP A 153 12.62 6.84 -6.19
N SER A 154 13.86 6.41 -6.43
CA SER A 154 14.98 6.71 -5.55
C SER A 154 15.46 8.17 -5.59
N GLY A 155 15.06 8.96 -6.59
CA GLY A 155 15.64 10.29 -6.86
C GLY A 155 14.76 11.49 -6.47
N GLY A 156 13.59 11.28 -5.86
CA GLY A 156 12.76 12.39 -5.40
C GLY A 156 11.27 12.09 -5.27
N VAL A 157 10.48 13.16 -5.17
CA VAL A 157 9.02 13.11 -5.05
C VAL A 157 8.40 13.15 -6.44
N LEU A 158 7.35 12.35 -6.64
CA LEU A 158 6.43 12.46 -7.78
C LEU A 158 5.12 13.05 -7.24
N GLY A 159 4.80 14.26 -7.69
CA GLY A 159 3.73 15.10 -7.16
C GLY A 159 2.53 15.22 -8.09
N ALA A 160 2.74 15.03 -9.39
CA ALA A 160 1.71 15.12 -10.42
C ALA A 160 1.78 13.92 -11.37
N GLU A 161 0.66 13.66 -12.06
CA GLU A 161 0.50 12.55 -13.03
C GLU A 161 1.66 12.47 -14.03
N ASN A 162 2.05 13.61 -14.61
CA ASN A 162 3.06 13.69 -15.65
C ASN A 162 4.48 13.42 -15.15
N ASP A 163 4.76 13.58 -13.86
CA ASP A 163 6.12 13.49 -13.32
C ASP A 163 6.74 12.10 -13.55
N PHE A 164 5.93 11.04 -13.47
CA PHE A 164 6.41 9.68 -13.74
C PHE A 164 6.76 9.48 -15.22
N TYR A 165 5.96 10.04 -16.14
CA TYR A 165 6.22 9.93 -17.58
C TYR A 165 7.48 10.72 -17.96
N ASP A 166 7.62 11.94 -17.47
CA ASP A 166 8.82 12.77 -17.65
C ASP A 166 10.06 12.06 -17.09
N LEU A 167 9.93 11.40 -15.94
CA LEU A 167 10.99 10.62 -15.33
C LEU A 167 11.42 9.43 -16.21
N VAL A 168 10.46 8.70 -16.78
CA VAL A 168 10.72 7.58 -17.70
C VAL A 168 11.42 8.10 -18.97
N GLU A 169 10.99 9.24 -19.52
CA GLU A 169 11.65 9.87 -20.67
C GLU A 169 13.08 10.31 -20.37
N ALA A 170 13.34 10.82 -19.17
CA ALA A 170 14.68 11.21 -18.74
C ALA A 170 15.64 10.00 -18.57
N HIS A 171 15.09 8.80 -18.42
CA HIS A 171 15.82 7.55 -18.21
C HIS A 171 15.83 6.61 -19.42
N VAL A 172 15.58 7.11 -20.62
CA VAL A 172 15.75 6.31 -21.85
C VAL A 172 17.17 5.72 -21.91
N ASP A 173 17.22 4.41 -22.13
CA ASP A 173 18.41 3.55 -22.17
C ASP A 173 19.24 3.54 -20.87
N LYS A 174 18.62 3.90 -19.74
CA LYS A 174 19.26 3.94 -18.41
C LYS A 174 18.41 3.20 -17.37
N PRO A 175 19.05 2.58 -16.36
CA PRO A 175 18.32 1.96 -15.27
C PRO A 175 17.60 3.02 -14.42
N LEU A 176 16.29 2.87 -14.28
CA LEU A 176 15.40 3.66 -13.45
C LEU A 176 14.89 2.79 -12.28
N ARG A 177 15.33 3.12 -11.06
CA ARG A 177 14.92 2.42 -9.83
C ARG A 177 13.62 3.01 -9.29
N VAL A 178 12.56 2.20 -9.32
CA VAL A 178 11.23 2.55 -8.81
C VAL A 178 10.84 1.66 -7.64
N TYR A 179 9.95 2.17 -6.79
CA TYR A 179 9.30 1.39 -5.75
C TYR A 179 7.92 0.96 -6.23
N VAL A 180 7.64 -0.33 -6.07
CA VAL A 180 6.41 -0.97 -6.53
C VAL A 180 5.74 -1.64 -5.34
N TYR A 181 4.51 -1.24 -5.07
CA TYR A 181 3.64 -1.96 -4.16
C TYR A 181 2.88 -3.04 -4.95
N SER A 182 2.98 -4.29 -4.51
CA SER A 182 2.14 -5.37 -5.00
C SER A 182 0.96 -5.55 -4.07
N HIS A 183 -0.24 -5.32 -4.59
CA HIS A 183 -1.48 -5.49 -3.85
C HIS A 183 -1.73 -6.95 -3.46
N ASP A 184 -1.44 -7.90 -4.35
CA ASP A 184 -1.69 -9.32 -4.11
C ASP A 184 -0.83 -9.92 -3.00
N PHE A 185 0.41 -9.42 -2.86
CA PHE A 185 1.36 -9.88 -1.85
C PHE A 185 1.45 -8.95 -0.63
N ASP A 186 0.70 -7.85 -0.65
CA ASP A 186 0.79 -6.78 0.35
C ASP A 186 2.25 -6.39 0.67
N ALA A 187 3.05 -6.16 -0.37
CA ALA A 187 4.50 -6.01 -0.23
C ALA A 187 5.07 -4.93 -1.15
N LEU A 188 5.99 -4.12 -0.61
CA LEU A 188 6.78 -3.17 -1.38
C LEU A 188 8.08 -3.83 -1.87
N ARG A 189 8.42 -3.63 -3.14
CA ARG A 189 9.70 -4.06 -3.72
C ARG A 189 10.33 -2.97 -4.58
N GLU A 190 11.65 -3.05 -4.73
CA GLU A 190 12.39 -2.21 -5.67
C GLU A 190 12.43 -2.91 -7.03
N VAL A 191 12.09 -2.18 -8.09
CA VAL A 191 12.14 -2.65 -9.48
C VAL A 191 13.04 -1.73 -10.29
N VAL A 192 13.83 -2.31 -11.18
CA VAL A 192 14.69 -1.56 -12.11
C VAL A 192 14.08 -1.62 -13.50
N LEU A 193 13.50 -0.51 -13.94
CA LEU A 193 13.02 -0.35 -15.31
C LEU A 193 14.18 0.11 -16.20
N VAL A 194 14.24 -0.36 -17.44
CA VAL A 194 15.17 0.16 -18.44
C VAL A 194 14.34 0.63 -19.65
N PRO A 195 13.85 1.88 -19.64
CA PRO A 195 13.04 2.42 -20.72
C PRO A 195 13.82 2.38 -22.04
N ASN A 196 13.20 1.92 -23.12
CA ASN A 196 13.86 1.70 -24.41
C ASN A 196 12.87 2.01 -25.55
N ARG A 197 13.31 2.61 -26.66
CA ARG A 197 12.47 2.81 -27.87
C ARG A 197 12.59 1.69 -28.90
N HIS A 198 13.59 0.83 -28.76
CA HIS A 198 13.99 -0.17 -29.75
C HIS A 198 13.60 -1.60 -29.37
N TRP A 199 12.73 -1.78 -28.38
CA TRP A 199 12.28 -3.11 -27.93
C TRP A 199 11.25 -3.76 -28.88
N GLY A 200 10.70 -3.01 -29.84
CA GLY A 200 9.87 -3.54 -30.92
C GLY A 200 8.37 -3.29 -30.81
N GLY A 201 7.90 -2.68 -29.73
CA GLY A 201 6.51 -2.23 -29.57
C GLY A 201 6.38 -0.73 -29.30
N ASP A 202 5.19 -0.32 -28.85
CA ASP A 202 4.84 1.09 -28.65
C ASP A 202 5.28 1.63 -27.29
N GLY A 203 5.79 2.87 -27.29
CA GLY A 203 6.22 3.56 -26.09
C GLY A 203 7.56 3.06 -25.53
N LEU A 204 7.90 3.52 -24.32
CA LEU A 204 9.21 3.28 -23.70
C LEU A 204 9.26 2.04 -22.81
N LEU A 205 8.11 1.62 -22.29
CA LEU A 205 8.02 0.52 -21.34
C LEU A 205 7.13 -0.63 -21.83
N GLY A 206 6.30 -0.41 -22.85
CA GLY A 206 5.31 -1.40 -23.29
C GLY A 206 4.29 -1.73 -22.20
N CYS A 207 3.91 -0.72 -21.40
CA CYS A 207 2.96 -0.86 -20.31
C CYS A 207 2.00 0.33 -20.32
N VAL A 208 0.73 0.08 -20.01
CA VAL A 208 -0.26 1.11 -19.74
C VAL A 208 -0.26 1.41 -18.25
N PHE A 209 -0.25 2.68 -17.88
CA PHE A 209 -0.35 3.11 -16.49
C PHE A 209 -1.64 3.90 -16.29
N GLY A 210 -2.37 3.58 -15.23
CA GLY A 210 -3.51 4.36 -14.78
C GLY A 210 -3.13 5.30 -13.63
N TYR A 211 -3.71 6.50 -13.62
CA TYR A 211 -3.51 7.50 -12.57
C TYR A 211 -4.85 8.09 -12.12
N GLY A 212 -4.91 8.56 -10.87
CA GLY A 212 -6.08 9.23 -10.32
C GLY A 212 -7.04 8.30 -9.60
N LEU A 213 -8.28 8.77 -9.37
CA LEU A 213 -9.23 8.18 -8.41
C LEU A 213 -9.51 6.68 -8.60
N LEU A 214 -9.62 6.21 -9.85
CA LEU A 214 -9.90 4.80 -10.16
C LEU A 214 -8.66 3.90 -10.12
N HIS A 215 -7.48 4.48 -9.96
CA HIS A 215 -6.19 3.80 -10.03
C HIS A 215 -5.41 3.91 -8.71
N ARG A 216 -6.10 4.27 -7.62
CA ARG A 216 -5.54 4.22 -6.27
C ARG A 216 -5.45 2.79 -5.76
N ILE A 217 -4.59 2.57 -4.78
CA ILE A 217 -4.49 1.28 -4.09
C ILE A 217 -5.81 0.99 -3.37
N PRO A 218 -6.46 -0.16 -3.61
CA PRO A 218 -7.68 -0.53 -2.92
C PRO A 218 -7.47 -0.60 -1.41
N PRO A 219 -8.44 -0.16 -0.60
CA PRO A 219 -8.38 -0.37 0.83
C PRO A 219 -8.41 -1.89 1.12
N HIS A 220 -7.59 -2.34 2.06
CA HIS A 220 -7.64 -3.72 2.52
C HIS A 220 -9.01 -3.95 3.15
N SER A 221 -9.74 -4.95 2.65
CA SER A 221 -11.05 -5.33 3.20
C SER A 221 -10.84 -5.93 4.59
N SER A 222 -10.82 -5.07 5.60
CA SER A 222 -10.84 -5.45 7.00
C SER A 222 -12.22 -6.01 7.37
N GLY A 223 -12.55 -7.20 6.84
CA GLY A 223 -13.59 -8.10 7.36
C GLY A 223 -14.99 -7.55 7.62
N HIS A 224 -15.33 -6.33 7.18
CA HIS A 224 -16.66 -5.79 7.36
C HIS A 224 -17.57 -6.49 6.35
N VAL A 225 -18.28 -7.51 6.83
CA VAL A 225 -19.43 -8.10 6.16
C VAL A 225 -20.25 -6.95 5.60
N ALA A 226 -20.36 -6.89 4.28
CA ALA A 226 -21.20 -5.93 3.59
C ALA A 226 -22.64 -6.19 4.05
N THR A 227 -23.08 -5.47 5.08
CA THR A 227 -24.49 -5.44 5.43
C THR A 227 -25.16 -4.71 4.29
N THR A 228 -25.87 -5.46 3.46
CA THR A 228 -26.68 -4.91 2.36
C THR A 228 -27.58 -3.81 2.95
N PRO A 229 -27.59 -2.59 2.40
CA PRO A 229 -28.51 -1.55 2.83
C PRO A 229 -29.94 -2.08 2.68
N PRO A 230 -30.81 -2.00 3.71
CA PRO A 230 -32.18 -2.45 3.61
C PRO A 230 -33.01 -1.34 2.94
N GLU A 231 -32.95 -1.22 1.61
CA GLU A 231 -33.88 -0.37 0.88
C GLU A 231 -33.82 -0.65 -0.63
N ILE A 232 -34.51 -1.70 -1.10
CA ILE A 232 -35.49 -1.68 -2.22
C ILE A 232 -36.34 -2.95 -2.07
N GLN A 233 -37.40 -2.91 -1.24
CA GLN A 233 -38.41 -3.97 -1.23
C GLN A 233 -39.81 -3.41 -0.98
N GLU A 234 -40.23 -2.46 -1.81
CA GLU A 234 -41.61 -1.98 -2.02
C GLU A 234 -41.61 -1.46 -3.49
N ASP A 235 -42.46 -1.79 -4.45
CA ASP A 235 -43.74 -2.49 -4.54
C ASP A 235 -43.86 -3.07 -5.97
N TYR A 236 -44.07 -4.38 -6.13
CA TYR A 236 -44.49 -4.99 -7.41
C TYR A 236 -45.61 -6.01 -7.19
N GLU A 237 -46.71 -5.56 -6.58
CA GLU A 237 -48.03 -6.20 -6.61
C GLU A 237 -49.02 -5.01 -6.57
N ASP A 238 -50.07 -4.83 -7.36
CA ASP A 238 -50.82 -5.68 -8.28
C ASP A 238 -51.77 -4.72 -9.05
N GLN A 239 -51.69 -4.65 -10.38
CA GLN A 239 -52.73 -4.05 -11.22
C GLN A 239 -53.28 -5.10 -12.17
N THR A 240 -53.99 -6.08 -11.61
CA THR A 240 -54.92 -6.89 -12.40
C THR A 240 -56.29 -6.91 -11.74
N TYR A 241 -57.14 -5.96 -12.13
CA TYR A 241 -58.56 -6.02 -11.84
C TYR A 241 -59.21 -7.23 -12.54
N GLY A 242 -59.78 -8.12 -11.73
CA GLY A 242 -61.10 -8.70 -11.99
C GLY A 242 -61.13 -10.05 -12.71
N LEU A 243 -61.37 -11.11 -11.95
CA LEU A 243 -62.53 -12.02 -12.11
C LEU A 243 -62.42 -13.24 -11.16
N GLY A 244 -63.46 -13.46 -10.35
CA GLY A 244 -63.92 -14.81 -10.00
C GLY A 244 -63.34 -15.50 -8.78
N ARG A 245 -64.08 -15.45 -7.67
CA ARG A 245 -64.05 -16.43 -6.56
C ARG A 245 -64.20 -17.87 -7.07
N ALA A 246 -63.34 -18.80 -6.61
CA ALA A 246 -63.76 -20.15 -6.20
C ALA A 246 -62.68 -20.85 -5.35
N SER A 247 -63.15 -21.75 -4.48
CA SER A 247 -62.49 -22.42 -3.37
C SER A 247 -61.74 -23.71 -3.76
N ALA A 248 -60.89 -24.16 -2.83
CA ALA A 248 -60.53 -25.54 -2.48
C ALA A 248 -59.30 -26.20 -3.15
N GLY A 249 -58.48 -26.84 -2.30
CA GLY A 249 -57.79 -28.08 -2.66
C GLY A 249 -56.30 -28.14 -2.31
N SER A 250 -55.99 -28.80 -1.18
CA SER A 250 -54.66 -29.31 -0.83
C SER A 250 -54.18 -30.39 -1.81
N VAL A 251 -52.91 -30.33 -2.26
CA VAL A 251 -52.17 -31.51 -2.78
C VAL A 251 -50.67 -31.38 -2.45
N ALA A 252 -50.14 -32.44 -1.82
CA ALA A 252 -48.76 -32.65 -1.39
C ALA A 252 -47.76 -32.89 -2.56
N PRO A 253 -46.44 -32.70 -2.36
CA PRO A 253 -45.45 -32.85 -3.44
C PRO A 253 -45.14 -34.33 -3.74
N ARG A 254 -44.94 -34.64 -5.03
CA ARG A 254 -44.43 -35.94 -5.51
C ARG A 254 -42.90 -35.93 -5.67
N PRO A 255 -42.23 -37.07 -5.45
CA PRO A 255 -40.77 -37.16 -5.43
C PRO A 255 -40.16 -37.39 -6.83
N VAL A 256 -38.88 -37.03 -6.92
CA VAL A 256 -37.94 -37.15 -8.05
C VAL A 256 -37.64 -38.63 -8.38
N PRO A 257 -37.50 -39.01 -9.66
CA PRO A 257 -37.01 -40.33 -10.03
C PRO A 257 -35.49 -40.36 -10.24
N ASP A 258 -34.90 -41.47 -9.81
CA ASP A 258 -33.49 -41.85 -9.87
C ASP A 258 -33.03 -42.35 -11.25
N SER A 259 -31.75 -42.05 -11.54
CA SER A 259 -30.73 -42.87 -12.21
C SER A 259 -30.88 -43.28 -13.69
N ILE A 260 -29.88 -42.91 -14.52
CA ILE A 260 -29.27 -43.82 -15.53
C ILE A 260 -27.74 -43.58 -15.60
N LEU A 261 -27.00 -44.68 -15.44
CA LEU A 261 -25.56 -44.89 -15.61
C LEU A 261 -25.14 -44.91 -17.10
N ALA A 262 -23.94 -44.40 -17.41
CA ALA A 262 -23.14 -44.87 -18.55
C ALA A 262 -21.62 -44.68 -18.29
N ARG A 263 -20.85 -45.66 -18.77
CA ARG A 263 -19.49 -46.07 -18.39
C ARG A 263 -18.35 -45.30 -19.09
N PRO A 264 -17.10 -45.40 -18.60
CA PRO A 264 -15.90 -44.88 -19.26
C PRO A 264 -15.38 -45.84 -20.34
N TYR A 265 -14.74 -45.30 -21.37
CA TYR A 265 -13.84 -46.02 -22.28
C TYR A 265 -12.42 -45.46 -22.20
N SER A 266 -11.48 -46.39 -22.37
CA SER A 266 -10.03 -46.32 -22.28
C SER A 266 -9.33 -45.26 -23.14
#